data_AF-A0AAU1LD03-F1
#
_entry.id   AF-A0AAU1LD03-F1
#
_cell.length_a   1.000
_cell.length_b   1.000
_cell.length_c   1.000
_cell.angle_alpha   90.00
_cell.angle_beta   90.00
_cell.angle_gamma   90.00
#
_symmetry.space_group_name_H-M   'P 1'
#
loop_
_entity.id
_entity.type
_entity.pdbx_description
1 polymer ?
#
loop_
_entity_poly.entity_id
_entity_poly.type
_entity_poly.pdbx_seq_one_letter_code
_entity_poly.pdbx_strand_id
1 'polypeptide(L)'
;MSSTPHHHPAGTSTGGGCDPGAIDELACVAAGIQRRAEVTQEHLPQLREFQEKFNSARTQYTKARLAAKTDLDEAAATLGKVREQIRCRVTHEQRHCLQQAVDKVFDEIRRCQGGWGCCVDDCGCEFDDTVGRDDTVAALSARIARYTADTVKAAACFTDLDGELTALPERAAKIKTEAAQLLADVCDAVLGKDVVRLYARLLVLLRRITEAWRGFETVSEFVDCLCKALLCVLKGWQAIAVLEGARAELVCKEESRKKACERKQKETVEEVMAEYARLCPPCAAHPDEAEEEDPDEDRAADAA
;
A
#
# COMPACT_ATOMS: atom_id res chain seq x y z
N MET A 1 2.64 21.16 54.30
CA MET A 1 3.29 19.85 54.39
C MET A 1 4.13 19.67 53.14
N SER A 2 5.44 19.65 53.35
CA SER A 2 6.48 19.57 52.34
C SER A 2 6.49 18.20 51.66
N SER A 3 6.75 18.17 50.36
CA SER A 3 7.31 16.98 49.69
C SER A 3 8.17 17.44 48.51
N THR A 4 9.46 17.17 48.69
CA THR A 4 10.61 17.51 47.87
C THR A 4 10.55 16.87 46.48
N PRO A 5 10.94 17.56 45.39
CA PRO A 5 11.24 16.89 44.14
C PRO A 5 12.61 16.21 44.26
N HIS A 6 12.63 14.88 44.15
CA HIS A 6 13.86 14.12 43.97
C HIS A 6 14.41 14.39 42.56
N HIS A 7 15.42 15.27 42.49
CA HIS A 7 16.32 15.31 41.36
C HIS A 7 17.07 13.97 41.27
N HIS A 8 16.93 13.27 40.15
CA HIS A 8 17.90 12.26 39.75
C HIS A 8 19.27 12.94 39.61
N PRO A 9 20.35 12.37 40.18
CA PRO A 9 21.67 12.94 40.00
C PRO A 9 22.05 12.72 38.53
N ALA A 10 22.32 13.83 37.84
CA ALA A 10 23.04 13.83 36.59
C ALA A 10 24.35 13.08 36.81
N GLY A 11 24.42 11.87 36.26
CA GLY A 11 25.68 11.13 36.16
C GLY A 11 26.68 12.00 35.41
N THR A 12 27.76 12.30 36.11
CA THR A 12 28.92 13.04 35.63
C THR A 12 29.49 12.40 34.38
N SER A 13 29.08 12.91 33.22
CA SER A 13 29.75 12.75 31.93
C SER A 13 31.16 13.35 32.04
N THR A 14 32.13 12.50 32.34
CA THR A 14 33.56 12.80 32.20
C THR A 14 34.02 12.16 30.88
N GLY A 15 34.45 13.01 29.93
CA GLY A 15 35.15 12.60 28.72
C GLY A 15 34.29 12.62 27.45
N GLY A 16 34.39 13.71 26.68
CA GLY A 16 34.00 13.75 25.27
C GLY A 16 34.96 12.91 24.42
N GLY A 17 34.90 11.59 24.58
CA GLY A 17 35.58 10.63 23.73
C GLY A 17 34.72 10.28 22.52
N CYS A 18 35.36 10.08 21.36
CA CYS A 18 34.72 9.45 20.20
C CYS A 18 34.37 8.00 20.57
N ASP A 19 33.08 7.65 20.61
CA ASP A 19 32.62 6.26 20.73
C ASP A 19 32.67 5.61 19.33
N PRO A 20 33.59 4.67 19.06
CA PRO A 20 33.67 4.00 17.76
C PRO A 20 32.41 3.20 17.43
N GLY A 21 31.64 2.75 18.44
CA GLY A 21 30.37 2.07 18.23
C GLY A 21 29.29 2.96 17.62
N ALA A 22 29.37 4.28 17.86
CA ALA A 22 28.47 5.25 17.25
C ALA A 22 28.67 5.39 15.74
N ILE A 23 29.84 5.04 15.20
CA ILE A 23 30.12 5.08 13.76
C ILE A 23 29.30 4.01 13.04
N ASP A 24 29.33 2.77 13.54
CA ASP A 24 28.56 1.67 12.97
C ASP A 24 27.06 1.91 13.09
N GLU A 25 26.61 2.50 14.20
CA GLU A 25 25.20 2.87 14.37
C GLU A 25 24.75 3.90 13.34
N LEU A 26 25.52 4.99 13.14
CA LEU A 26 25.23 6.00 12.14
C LEU A 26 25.27 5.44 10.71
N ALA A 27 26.21 4.54 10.41
CA ALA A 27 26.27 3.87 9.12
C ALA A 27 25.01 3.03 8.85
N CYS A 28 24.49 2.33 9.86
CA CYS A 28 23.25 1.55 9.71
C CYS A 28 22.01 2.44 9.57
N VAL A 29 21.95 3.57 10.26
CA VAL A 29 20.88 4.57 10.05
C VAL A 29 20.93 5.10 8.60
N ALA A 30 22.12 5.39 8.08
CA ALA A 30 22.30 5.84 6.70
C ALA A 30 21.84 4.78 5.68
N ALA A 31 22.13 3.50 5.92
CA ALA A 31 21.64 2.40 5.09
C ALA A 31 20.10 2.34 5.07
N GLY A 32 19.45 2.56 6.23
CA GLY A 32 17.99 2.65 6.31
C GLY A 32 17.42 3.83 5.52
N ILE A 33 18.03 5.01 5.62
CA ILE A 33 17.63 6.21 4.84
C ILE A 33 17.76 5.95 3.34
N GLN A 34 18.89 5.36 2.92
CA GLN A 34 19.11 5.00 1.52
C GLN A 34 18.02 4.06 1.01
N ARG A 35 17.72 3.00 1.77
CA ARG A 35 16.70 2.02 1.35
C ARG A 35 15.31 2.64 1.23
N ARG A 36 14.93 3.52 2.16
CA ARG A 36 13.67 4.28 2.07
C ARG A 36 13.61 5.14 0.81
N ALA A 37 14.72 5.80 0.45
CA ALA A 37 14.79 6.63 -0.74
C ALA A 37 14.65 5.79 -2.02
N GLU A 38 15.32 4.64 -2.09
CA GLU A 38 15.23 3.70 -3.23
C GLU A 38 13.79 3.24 -3.47
N VAL A 39 13.10 2.75 -2.43
CA VAL A 39 11.70 2.31 -2.52
C VAL A 39 10.79 3.47 -2.96
N THR A 40 11.02 4.68 -2.45
CA THR A 40 10.26 5.86 -2.87
C THR A 40 10.47 6.16 -4.35
N GLN A 41 11.71 6.10 -4.82
CA GLN A 41 12.06 6.36 -6.23
C GLN A 41 11.49 5.31 -7.17
N GLU A 42 11.46 4.03 -6.76
CA GLU A 42 10.90 2.93 -7.53
C GLU A 42 9.43 3.16 -7.89
N HIS A 43 8.64 3.67 -6.95
CA HIS A 43 7.19 3.84 -7.14
C HIS A 43 6.76 5.25 -7.55
N LEU A 44 7.65 6.24 -7.49
CA LEU A 44 7.35 7.63 -7.85
C LEU A 44 6.74 7.81 -9.26
N PRO A 45 7.18 7.09 -10.32
CA PRO A 45 6.56 7.20 -11.63
C PRO A 45 5.07 6.80 -11.62
N GLN A 46 4.73 5.66 -10.99
CA GLN A 46 3.34 5.20 -10.88
C GLN A 46 2.49 6.20 -10.10
N LEU A 47 3.01 6.73 -9.00
CA LEU A 47 2.30 7.70 -8.18
C LEU A 47 1.98 9.00 -8.95
N ARG A 48 2.92 9.47 -9.78
CA ARG A 48 2.71 10.63 -10.65
C ARG A 48 1.67 10.34 -11.73
N GLU A 49 1.75 9.18 -12.38
CA GLU A 49 0.76 8.76 -13.38
C GLU A 49 -0.65 8.74 -12.77
N PHE A 50 -0.81 8.14 -11.60
CA PHE A 50 -2.12 8.07 -10.94
C PHE A 50 -2.62 9.46 -10.54
N GLN A 51 -1.74 10.35 -10.08
CA GLN A 51 -2.11 11.72 -9.77
C GLN A 51 -2.60 12.48 -11.03
N GLU A 52 -1.90 12.34 -12.15
CA GLU A 52 -2.30 12.95 -13.43
C GLU A 52 -3.66 12.43 -13.91
N LYS A 53 -3.87 11.12 -13.84
CA LYS A 53 -5.16 10.48 -14.15
C LYS A 53 -6.27 11.01 -13.25
N PHE A 54 -6.05 11.04 -11.94
CA PHE A 54 -7.02 11.55 -10.97
C PHE A 54 -7.40 13.00 -11.24
N ASN A 55 -6.42 13.87 -11.53
CA ASN A 55 -6.65 15.30 -11.80
C ASN A 55 -7.60 15.54 -12.98
N SER A 56 -7.61 14.63 -13.96
CA SER A 56 -8.48 14.73 -15.13
C SER A 56 -9.75 13.87 -15.04
N ALA A 57 -9.78 12.89 -14.13
CA ALA A 57 -10.84 11.88 -14.03
C ALA A 57 -12.24 12.48 -13.87
N ARG A 58 -12.42 13.52 -13.04
CA ARG A 58 -13.74 14.16 -12.86
C ARG A 58 -14.31 14.67 -14.19
N THR A 59 -13.50 15.39 -14.97
CA THR A 59 -13.92 15.93 -16.26
C THR A 59 -14.17 14.81 -17.27
N GLN A 60 -13.27 13.83 -17.33
CA GLN A 60 -13.39 12.71 -18.26
C GLN A 60 -14.63 11.86 -17.97
N TYR A 61 -14.85 11.50 -16.70
CA TYR A 61 -16.01 10.71 -16.29
C TYR A 61 -17.33 11.46 -16.48
N THR A 62 -17.34 12.78 -16.24
CA THR A 62 -18.53 13.61 -16.54
C THR A 62 -18.90 13.54 -18.02
N LYS A 63 -17.92 13.64 -18.93
CA LYS A 63 -18.13 13.50 -20.37
C LYS A 63 -18.60 12.09 -20.73
N ALA A 64 -17.95 11.07 -20.17
CA ALA A 64 -18.32 9.67 -20.39
C ALA A 64 -19.76 9.38 -19.97
N ARG A 65 -20.18 9.86 -18.78
CA ARG A 65 -21.56 9.73 -18.30
C ARG A 65 -22.56 10.46 -19.18
N LEU A 66 -22.24 11.66 -19.67
CA LEU A 66 -23.14 12.40 -20.55
C LEU A 66 -23.37 11.64 -21.87
N ALA A 67 -22.29 11.16 -22.50
CA ALA A 67 -22.37 10.36 -23.72
C ALA A 67 -23.16 9.06 -23.49
N ALA A 68 -22.82 8.32 -22.43
CA ALA A 68 -23.53 7.10 -22.07
C ALA A 68 -25.00 7.35 -21.75
N LYS A 69 -25.34 8.45 -21.06
CA LYS A 69 -26.71 8.79 -20.73
C LYS A 69 -27.57 8.97 -21.97
N THR A 70 -27.08 9.66 -22.99
CA THR A 70 -27.79 9.83 -24.26
C THR A 70 -28.13 8.48 -24.89
N ASP A 71 -27.15 7.59 -25.00
CA ASP A 71 -27.36 6.26 -25.60
C ASP A 71 -28.29 5.37 -24.75
N LEU A 72 -28.18 5.43 -23.43
CA LEU A 72 -29.02 4.67 -22.51
C LEU A 72 -30.48 5.18 -22.51
N ASP A 73 -30.69 6.49 -22.58
CA ASP A 73 -32.03 7.10 -22.68
C ASP A 73 -32.70 6.70 -24.02
N GLU A 74 -31.96 6.71 -25.13
CA GLU A 74 -32.44 6.22 -26.43
C GLU A 74 -32.74 4.71 -26.43
N ALA A 75 -31.88 3.92 -25.80
CA ALA A 75 -32.10 2.48 -25.62
C ALA A 75 -33.36 2.24 -24.78
N ALA A 76 -33.54 2.95 -23.67
CA ALA A 76 -34.72 2.84 -22.81
C ALA A 76 -36.01 3.18 -23.56
N ALA A 77 -36.01 4.26 -24.35
CA ALA A 77 -37.15 4.63 -25.20
C ALA A 77 -37.47 3.54 -26.24
N THR A 78 -36.44 2.96 -26.85
CA THR A 78 -36.57 1.86 -27.82
C THR A 78 -37.16 0.61 -27.17
N LEU A 79 -36.66 0.22 -26.00
CA LEU A 79 -37.15 -0.92 -25.23
C LEU A 79 -38.58 -0.69 -24.71
N GLY A 80 -38.95 0.56 -24.42
CA GLY A 80 -40.34 0.93 -24.13
C GLY A 80 -41.28 0.58 -25.29
N LYS A 81 -40.89 0.88 -26.54
CA LYS A 81 -41.65 0.50 -27.73
C LYS A 81 -41.74 -1.02 -27.89
N VAL A 82 -40.61 -1.72 -27.71
CA VAL A 82 -40.57 -3.20 -27.73
C VAL A 82 -41.55 -3.79 -26.73
N ARG A 83 -41.53 -3.30 -25.48
CA ARG A 83 -42.42 -3.76 -24.41
C ARG A 83 -43.88 -3.67 -24.81
N GLU A 84 -44.32 -2.54 -25.38
CA GLU A 84 -45.70 -2.36 -25.81
C GLU A 84 -46.11 -3.35 -26.92
N GLN A 85 -45.20 -3.68 -27.84
CA GLN A 85 -45.48 -4.62 -28.93
C GLN A 85 -45.61 -6.08 -28.47
N ILE A 86 -44.85 -6.50 -27.44
CA ILE A 86 -44.78 -7.91 -27.03
C ILE A 86 -45.47 -8.22 -25.70
N ARG A 87 -45.76 -7.24 -24.84
CA ARG A 87 -46.28 -7.49 -23.46
C ARG A 87 -47.56 -8.31 -23.45
N CYS A 88 -48.46 -8.08 -24.40
CA CYS A 88 -49.75 -8.76 -24.48
C CYS A 88 -49.64 -10.20 -25.02
N ARG A 89 -48.47 -10.57 -25.57
CA ARG A 89 -48.19 -11.90 -26.13
C ARG A 89 -47.51 -12.84 -25.12
N VAL A 90 -47.26 -12.36 -23.90
CA VAL A 90 -46.68 -13.13 -22.79
C VAL A 90 -47.64 -13.08 -21.61
N THR A 91 -47.89 -14.21 -20.96
CA THR A 91 -48.80 -14.27 -19.81
C THR A 91 -48.21 -13.53 -18.59
N HIS A 92 -49.07 -13.14 -17.66
CA HIS A 92 -48.63 -12.48 -16.42
C HIS A 92 -47.65 -13.36 -15.63
N GLU A 93 -47.94 -14.65 -15.50
CA GLU A 93 -47.11 -15.62 -14.79
C GLU A 93 -45.73 -15.75 -15.44
N GLN A 94 -45.66 -15.92 -16.76
CA GLN A 94 -44.38 -15.95 -17.49
C GLN A 94 -43.57 -14.67 -17.27
N ARG A 95 -44.19 -13.48 -17.30
CA ARG A 95 -43.48 -12.22 -17.04
C ARG A 95 -42.89 -12.18 -15.63
N HIS A 96 -43.63 -12.67 -14.63
CA HIS A 96 -43.16 -12.73 -13.25
C HIS A 96 -41.98 -13.70 -13.08
N CYS A 97 -42.11 -14.93 -13.60
CA CYS A 97 -41.05 -15.93 -13.54
C CYS A 97 -39.78 -15.47 -14.28
N LEU A 98 -39.93 -14.83 -15.44
CA LEU A 98 -38.80 -14.28 -16.18
C LEU A 98 -38.08 -13.15 -15.42
N GLN A 99 -38.82 -12.28 -14.74
CA GLN A 99 -38.21 -11.23 -13.91
C GLN A 99 -37.38 -11.83 -12.77
N GLN A 100 -37.94 -12.79 -12.04
CA GLN A 100 -37.20 -13.50 -10.97
C GLN A 100 -35.96 -14.22 -11.51
N ALA A 101 -36.07 -14.86 -12.68
CA ALA A 101 -34.93 -15.52 -13.32
C ALA A 101 -33.83 -14.52 -13.70
N VAL A 102 -34.19 -13.36 -14.25
CA VAL A 102 -33.25 -12.28 -14.56
C VAL A 102 -32.57 -11.78 -13.29
N ASP A 103 -33.33 -11.47 -12.23
CA ASP A 103 -32.76 -10.97 -10.98
C ASP A 103 -31.76 -11.98 -10.38
N LYS A 104 -32.13 -13.27 -10.32
CA LYS A 104 -31.24 -14.33 -9.84
C LYS A 104 -29.95 -14.45 -10.66
N VAL A 105 -30.07 -14.46 -12.00
CA VAL A 105 -28.89 -14.59 -12.88
C VAL A 105 -27.98 -13.37 -12.75
N PHE A 106 -28.54 -12.16 -12.66
CA PHE A 106 -27.74 -10.95 -12.48
C PHE A 106 -27.08 -10.87 -11.10
N ASP A 107 -27.73 -11.37 -10.04
CA ASP A 107 -27.10 -11.54 -8.73
C ASP A 107 -25.89 -12.49 -8.80
N GLU A 108 -26.01 -13.60 -9.52
CA GLU A 108 -24.93 -14.55 -9.74
C GLU A 108 -23.80 -13.93 -10.57
N ILE A 109 -24.13 -13.21 -11.65
CA ILE A 109 -23.15 -12.48 -12.48
C ILE A 109 -22.37 -11.46 -11.64
N ARG A 110 -23.06 -10.67 -10.80
CA ARG A 110 -22.42 -9.69 -9.91
C ARG A 110 -21.43 -10.34 -8.94
N ARG A 111 -21.79 -11.49 -8.36
CA ARG A 111 -20.88 -12.25 -7.48
C ARG A 111 -19.67 -12.80 -8.23
N CYS A 112 -19.86 -13.26 -9.48
CA CYS A 112 -18.78 -13.82 -10.28
C CYS A 112 -17.80 -12.76 -10.83
N GLN A 113 -18.31 -11.62 -11.28
CA GLN A 113 -17.49 -10.56 -11.86
C GLN A 113 -16.76 -9.73 -10.80
N GLY A 114 -17.34 -9.59 -9.60
CA GLY A 114 -16.83 -8.69 -8.59
C GLY A 114 -16.87 -7.21 -9.04
N GLY A 115 -16.19 -6.33 -8.29
CA GLY A 115 -15.96 -4.95 -8.72
C GLY A 115 -17.22 -4.09 -8.88
N TRP A 116 -18.27 -4.33 -8.09
CA TRP A 116 -19.47 -3.48 -8.09
C TRP A 116 -19.31 -2.31 -7.12
N GLY A 117 -19.52 -1.08 -7.61
CA GLY A 117 -19.32 0.13 -6.81
C GLY A 117 -17.84 0.32 -6.46
N CYS A 118 -17.58 0.87 -5.27
CA CYS A 118 -16.21 1.13 -4.86
C CYS A 118 -15.48 -0.14 -4.43
N CYS A 119 -14.29 -0.37 -4.99
CA CYS A 119 -13.44 -1.53 -4.69
C CYS A 119 -12.46 -1.33 -3.52
N VAL A 120 -12.51 -0.17 -2.84
CA VAL A 120 -11.70 0.13 -1.66
C VAL A 120 -12.60 0.17 -0.43
N ASP A 121 -12.26 -0.64 0.57
CA ASP A 121 -12.94 -0.63 1.86
C ASP A 121 -12.52 0.60 2.67
N ASP A 122 -13.47 1.22 3.39
CA ASP A 122 -13.22 2.45 4.17
C ASP A 122 -12.15 2.26 5.27
N CYS A 123 -11.93 1.03 5.73
CA CYS A 123 -10.96 0.69 6.78
C CYS A 123 -9.63 0.14 6.25
N GLY A 124 -9.49 -0.11 4.95
CA GLY A 124 -8.37 -0.88 4.39
C GLY A 124 -7.10 -0.09 4.10
N CYS A 125 -7.06 1.20 4.43
CA CYS A 125 -6.02 2.14 3.99
C CYS A 125 -5.33 2.88 5.14
N GLU A 126 -5.40 2.32 6.35
CA GLU A 126 -4.64 2.75 7.51
C GLU A 126 -3.42 1.85 7.66
N PHE A 127 -2.26 2.38 7.25
CA PHE A 127 -0.98 1.69 7.34
C PHE A 127 -0.21 2.25 8.54
N ASP A 128 0.12 1.38 9.49
CA ASP A 128 0.94 1.72 10.65
C ASP A 128 2.42 1.58 10.28
N ASP A 129 3.07 2.72 10.11
CA ASP A 129 4.49 2.85 9.80
C ASP A 129 5.36 2.99 11.06
N THR A 130 4.79 2.86 12.26
CA THR A 130 5.55 2.92 13.50
C THR A 130 6.43 1.68 13.67
N VAL A 131 7.67 1.91 14.10
CA VAL A 131 8.67 0.87 14.34
C VAL A 131 8.95 0.81 15.84
N GLY A 132 8.59 -0.31 16.45
CA GLY A 132 8.82 -0.57 17.87
C GLY A 132 10.26 -0.95 18.16
N ARG A 133 10.69 -0.79 19.41
CA ARG A 133 12.04 -1.24 19.84
C ARG A 133 12.22 -2.76 19.76
N ASP A 134 11.12 -3.50 19.90
CA ASP A 134 11.10 -4.97 19.88
C ASP A 134 10.78 -5.53 18.48
N ASP A 135 10.70 -4.68 17.45
CA ASP A 135 10.49 -5.14 16.09
C ASP A 135 11.70 -5.94 15.61
N THR A 136 11.41 -7.08 14.98
CA THR A 136 12.42 -7.95 14.37
C THR A 136 12.39 -7.80 12.85
N VAL A 137 13.48 -8.18 12.18
CA VAL A 137 13.54 -8.26 10.71
C VAL A 137 12.38 -9.08 10.14
N ALA A 138 12.03 -10.20 10.80
CA ALA A 138 10.92 -11.07 10.38
C ALA A 138 9.54 -10.39 10.54
N ALA A 139 9.30 -9.71 11.67
CA ALA A 139 8.05 -8.98 11.91
C ALA A 139 7.85 -7.84 10.90
N LEU A 140 8.91 -7.06 10.64
CA LEU A 140 8.90 -6.00 9.63
C LEU A 140 8.66 -6.57 8.24
N SER A 141 9.33 -7.66 7.88
CA SER A 141 9.15 -8.32 6.57
C SER A 141 7.70 -8.78 6.36
N ALA A 142 7.09 -9.39 7.37
CA ALA A 142 5.70 -9.82 7.29
C ALA A 142 4.73 -8.64 7.16
N ARG A 143 4.98 -7.52 7.86
CA ARG A 143 4.16 -6.30 7.74
C ARG A 143 4.32 -5.65 6.37
N ILE A 144 5.55 -5.52 5.87
CA ILE A 144 5.84 -5.04 4.52
C ILE A 144 5.08 -5.86 3.47
N ALA A 145 5.17 -7.20 3.53
CA ALA A 145 4.51 -8.06 2.55
C ALA A 145 2.98 -7.87 2.53
N ARG A 146 2.34 -7.72 3.70
CA ARG A 146 0.91 -7.40 3.78
C ARG A 146 0.59 -6.04 3.17
N TYR A 147 1.35 -5.01 3.55
CA TYR A 147 1.12 -3.66 3.05
C TYR A 147 1.34 -3.57 1.54
N THR A 148 2.34 -4.27 1.00
CA THR A 148 2.54 -4.38 -0.44
C THR A 148 1.34 -5.03 -1.12
N ALA A 149 0.80 -6.13 -0.58
CA ALA A 149 -0.38 -6.78 -1.16
C ALA A 149 -1.61 -5.86 -1.18
N ASP A 150 -1.86 -5.15 -0.08
CA ASP A 150 -3.00 -4.21 0.02
C ASP A 150 -2.82 -2.99 -0.90
N THR A 151 -1.59 -2.45 -0.96
CA THR A 151 -1.23 -1.34 -1.86
C THR A 151 -1.41 -1.72 -3.32
N VAL A 152 -0.96 -2.92 -3.71
CA VAL A 152 -1.13 -3.45 -5.07
C VAL A 152 -2.61 -3.68 -5.40
N LYS A 153 -3.41 -4.18 -4.46
CA LYS A 153 -4.87 -4.32 -4.63
C LYS A 153 -5.53 -2.95 -4.85
N ALA A 154 -5.15 -1.93 -4.10
CA ALA A 154 -5.64 -0.57 -4.30
C ALA A 154 -5.20 0.03 -5.64
N ALA A 155 -3.98 -0.25 -6.10
CA ALA A 155 -3.49 0.19 -7.42
C ALA A 155 -4.26 -0.47 -8.57
N ALA A 156 -4.58 -1.77 -8.43
CA ALA A 156 -5.43 -2.48 -9.38
C ALA A 156 -6.85 -1.88 -9.42
N CYS A 157 -7.42 -1.55 -8.25
CA CYS A 157 -8.71 -0.85 -8.15
C CYS A 157 -8.65 0.53 -8.85
N PHE A 158 -7.59 1.32 -8.64
CA PHE A 158 -7.43 2.61 -9.33
C PHE A 158 -7.39 2.45 -10.85
N THR A 159 -6.64 1.46 -11.35
CA THR A 159 -6.49 1.21 -12.79
C THR A 159 -7.79 0.72 -13.42
N ASP A 160 -8.54 -0.12 -12.72
CA ASP A 160 -9.85 -0.57 -13.17
C ASP A 160 -10.89 0.56 -13.21
N LEU A 161 -10.88 1.46 -12.22
CA LEU A 161 -11.70 2.67 -12.24
C LEU A 161 -11.27 3.66 -13.35
N ASP A 162 -9.98 3.79 -13.64
CA ASP A 162 -9.48 4.58 -14.77
C ASP A 162 -9.98 4.00 -16.11
N GLY A 163 -10.01 2.67 -16.25
CA GLY A 163 -10.55 1.99 -17.43
C GLY A 163 -12.05 2.23 -17.66
N GLU A 164 -12.81 2.45 -16.58
CA GLU A 164 -14.25 2.75 -16.64
C GLU A 164 -14.58 3.99 -17.46
N LEU A 165 -13.64 4.96 -17.53
CA LEU A 165 -13.77 6.17 -18.36
C LEU A 165 -14.02 5.85 -19.84
N THR A 166 -13.45 4.74 -20.33
CA THR A 166 -13.62 4.27 -21.71
C THR A 166 -14.72 3.21 -21.80
N ALA A 167 -14.81 2.31 -20.82
CA ALA A 167 -15.73 1.19 -20.85
C ALA A 167 -17.21 1.63 -20.75
N LEU A 168 -17.51 2.70 -20.02
CA LEU A 168 -18.90 3.17 -19.84
C LEU A 168 -19.56 3.60 -21.17
N PRO A 169 -18.98 4.51 -21.97
CA PRO A 169 -19.52 4.85 -23.28
C PRO A 169 -19.66 3.65 -24.21
N GLU A 170 -18.68 2.75 -24.25
CA GLU A 170 -18.73 1.54 -25.10
C GLU A 170 -19.87 0.61 -24.71
N ARG A 171 -20.06 0.38 -23.39
CA ARG A 171 -21.18 -0.43 -22.89
C ARG A 171 -22.52 0.22 -23.24
N ALA A 172 -22.66 1.53 -23.09
CA ALA A 172 -23.89 2.25 -23.42
C ALA A 172 -24.24 2.15 -24.91
N ALA A 173 -23.26 2.40 -25.79
CA ALA A 173 -23.42 2.26 -27.24
C ALA A 173 -23.84 0.83 -27.63
N LYS A 174 -23.21 -0.19 -27.02
CA LYS A 174 -23.58 -1.59 -27.23
C LYS A 174 -25.02 -1.88 -26.81
N ILE A 175 -25.46 -1.40 -25.64
CA ILE A 175 -26.84 -1.57 -25.17
C ILE A 175 -27.83 -0.93 -26.15
N LYS A 176 -27.53 0.26 -26.67
CA LYS A 176 -28.34 0.94 -27.70
C LYS A 176 -28.45 0.12 -28.98
N THR A 177 -27.33 -0.41 -29.49
CA THR A 177 -27.35 -1.30 -30.68
C THR A 177 -28.17 -2.56 -30.42
N GLU A 178 -28.00 -3.21 -29.27
CA GLU A 178 -28.77 -4.41 -28.90
C GLU A 178 -30.29 -4.12 -28.76
N ALA A 179 -30.65 -2.93 -28.26
CA ALA A 179 -32.05 -2.48 -28.17
C ALA A 179 -32.67 -2.26 -29.56
N ALA A 180 -31.94 -1.62 -30.47
CA ALA A 180 -32.38 -1.44 -31.86
C ALA A 180 -32.55 -2.79 -32.58
N GLN A 181 -31.62 -3.72 -32.37
CA GLN A 181 -31.73 -5.07 -32.93
C GLN A 181 -32.94 -5.82 -32.37
N LEU A 182 -33.21 -5.72 -31.07
CA LEU A 182 -34.40 -6.33 -30.48
C LEU A 182 -35.69 -5.76 -31.07
N LEU A 183 -35.74 -4.45 -31.34
CA LEU A 183 -36.90 -3.83 -32.01
C LEU A 183 -37.10 -4.41 -33.41
N ALA A 184 -36.04 -4.52 -34.21
CA ALA A 184 -36.12 -5.15 -35.53
C ALA A 184 -36.60 -6.61 -35.44
N ASP A 185 -36.05 -7.40 -34.51
CA ASP A 185 -36.40 -8.81 -34.33
C ASP A 185 -37.89 -9.02 -34.01
N VAL A 186 -38.51 -8.07 -33.29
CA VAL A 186 -39.93 -8.07 -32.92
C VAL A 186 -40.80 -7.64 -34.10
N CYS A 187 -40.39 -6.63 -34.87
CA CYS A 187 -41.10 -6.20 -36.08
C CYS A 187 -41.11 -7.30 -37.16
N ASP A 188 -39.99 -8.02 -37.30
CA ASP A 188 -39.82 -9.12 -38.27
C ASP A 188 -40.45 -10.44 -37.81
N ALA A 189 -41.19 -10.45 -36.69
CA ALA A 189 -41.83 -11.66 -36.18
C ALA A 189 -43.03 -12.05 -37.07
N VAL A 190 -42.72 -12.67 -38.21
CA VAL A 190 -43.57 -13.66 -38.87
C VAL A 190 -43.98 -14.68 -37.79
N LEU A 191 -45.27 -14.95 -37.68
CA LEU A 191 -45.89 -15.91 -36.75
C LEU A 191 -44.97 -17.12 -36.49
N GLY A 192 -44.36 -17.21 -35.30
CA GLY A 192 -43.53 -18.37 -34.92
C GLY A 192 -42.25 -18.13 -34.10
N LYS A 193 -41.78 -16.88 -33.92
CA LYS A 193 -40.64 -16.63 -33.00
C LYS A 193 -41.04 -16.82 -31.53
N ASP A 194 -40.14 -17.38 -30.72
CA ASP A 194 -40.30 -17.58 -29.27
C ASP A 194 -40.42 -16.22 -28.54
N VAL A 195 -41.67 -15.80 -28.30
CA VAL A 195 -42.01 -14.52 -27.65
C VAL A 195 -41.46 -14.48 -26.22
N VAL A 196 -41.38 -15.62 -25.53
CA VAL A 196 -40.83 -15.72 -24.17
C VAL A 196 -39.35 -15.34 -24.18
N ARG A 197 -38.59 -15.86 -25.15
CA ARG A 197 -37.17 -15.48 -25.34
C ARG A 197 -36.99 -14.00 -25.70
N LEU A 198 -37.87 -13.42 -26.53
CA LEU A 198 -37.81 -11.98 -26.85
C LEU A 198 -38.10 -11.12 -25.61
N TYR A 199 -39.07 -11.52 -24.78
CA TYR A 199 -39.36 -10.84 -23.52
C TYR A 199 -38.22 -10.96 -22.52
N ALA A 200 -37.57 -12.12 -22.43
CA ALA A 200 -36.36 -12.30 -21.62
C ALA A 200 -35.23 -11.35 -22.07
N ARG A 201 -34.98 -11.22 -23.38
CA ARG A 201 -34.00 -10.26 -23.93
C ARG A 201 -34.34 -8.81 -23.55
N LEU A 202 -35.62 -8.43 -23.60
CA LEU A 202 -36.09 -7.12 -23.14
C LEU A 202 -35.71 -6.89 -21.67
N LEU A 203 -36.02 -7.84 -20.78
CA LEU A 203 -35.72 -7.70 -19.35
C LEU A 203 -34.21 -7.61 -19.09
N VAL A 204 -33.41 -8.43 -19.77
CA VAL A 204 -31.94 -8.38 -19.69
C VAL A 204 -31.41 -7.01 -20.09
N LEU A 205 -31.90 -6.42 -21.19
CA LEU A 205 -31.46 -5.10 -21.64
C LEU A 205 -31.89 -3.98 -20.69
N LEU A 206 -33.12 -4.03 -20.14
CA LEU A 206 -33.55 -3.09 -19.12
C LEU A 206 -32.67 -3.16 -17.87
N ARG A 207 -32.29 -4.36 -17.45
CA ARG A 207 -31.36 -4.55 -16.34
C ARG A 207 -29.97 -3.99 -16.66
N ARG A 208 -29.43 -4.27 -17.85
CA ARG A 208 -28.15 -3.70 -18.30
C ARG A 208 -28.13 -2.18 -18.32
N ILE A 209 -29.25 -1.51 -18.62
CA ILE A 209 -29.35 -0.04 -18.52
C ILE A 209 -29.15 0.42 -17.08
N THR A 210 -29.85 -0.20 -16.13
CA THR A 210 -29.71 0.16 -14.70
C THR A 210 -28.31 -0.12 -14.18
N GLU A 211 -27.69 -1.19 -14.67
CA GLU A 211 -26.37 -1.63 -14.21
C GLU A 211 -25.20 -0.99 -14.97
N ALA A 212 -25.46 -0.23 -16.04
CA ALA A 212 -24.43 0.37 -16.88
C ALA A 212 -23.44 1.26 -16.10
N TRP A 213 -23.91 1.84 -14.99
CA TRP A 213 -23.15 2.74 -14.12
C TRP A 213 -22.29 2.04 -13.06
N ARG A 214 -22.31 0.70 -13.05
CA ARG A 214 -21.44 -0.14 -12.22
C ARG A 214 -21.52 0.18 -10.71
N GLY A 215 -22.68 0.65 -10.25
CA GLY A 215 -22.94 1.00 -8.85
C GLY A 215 -22.62 2.44 -8.46
N PHE A 216 -22.19 3.31 -9.38
CA PHE A 216 -21.98 4.73 -9.13
C PHE A 216 -23.17 5.56 -9.63
N GLU A 217 -23.99 6.06 -8.71
CA GLU A 217 -25.15 6.89 -9.03
C GLU A 217 -24.72 8.28 -9.52
N THR A 218 -23.61 8.79 -8.99
CA THR A 218 -23.11 10.14 -9.29
C THR A 218 -21.66 10.15 -9.76
N VAL A 219 -21.25 11.27 -10.39
CA VAL A 219 -19.83 11.54 -10.69
C VAL A 219 -19.01 11.60 -9.40
N SER A 220 -19.58 12.19 -8.33
CA SER A 220 -18.89 12.35 -7.06
C SER A 220 -18.56 11.00 -6.43
N GLU A 221 -19.48 10.05 -6.37
CA GLU A 221 -19.20 8.71 -5.81
C GLU A 221 -18.06 7.99 -6.53
N PHE A 222 -18.00 8.10 -7.86
CA PHE A 222 -16.90 7.55 -8.64
C PHE A 222 -15.56 8.24 -8.31
N VAL A 223 -15.55 9.57 -8.30
CA VAL A 223 -14.34 10.35 -8.00
C VAL A 223 -13.88 10.12 -6.55
N ASP A 224 -14.79 9.98 -5.61
CA ASP A 224 -14.49 9.67 -4.21
C ASP A 224 -13.86 8.29 -4.09
N CYS A 225 -14.37 7.29 -4.81
CA CYS A 225 -13.75 5.97 -4.83
C CYS A 225 -12.34 5.99 -5.45
N LEU A 226 -12.18 6.69 -6.57
CA LEU A 226 -10.88 6.86 -7.22
C LEU A 226 -9.88 7.58 -6.30
N CYS A 227 -10.35 8.59 -5.56
CA CYS A 227 -9.58 9.29 -4.55
C CYS A 227 -9.15 8.36 -3.41
N LYS A 228 -10.08 7.55 -2.88
CA LYS A 228 -9.78 6.56 -1.83
C LYS A 228 -8.72 5.57 -2.31
N ALA A 229 -8.83 5.05 -3.53
CA ALA A 229 -7.82 4.16 -4.11
C ALA A 229 -6.45 4.82 -4.21
N LEU A 230 -6.39 6.06 -4.72
CA LEU A 230 -5.14 6.82 -4.81
C LEU A 230 -4.51 7.07 -3.43
N LEU A 231 -5.30 7.52 -2.47
CA LEU A 231 -4.82 7.76 -1.11
C LEU A 231 -4.31 6.48 -0.46
N CYS A 232 -4.98 5.35 -0.68
CA CYS A 232 -4.53 4.05 -0.21
C CYS A 232 -3.15 3.69 -0.79
N VAL A 233 -2.97 3.88 -2.10
CA VAL A 233 -1.70 3.60 -2.78
C VAL A 233 -0.58 4.50 -2.25
N LEU A 234 -0.85 5.80 -2.10
CA LEU A 234 0.12 6.77 -1.58
C LEU A 234 0.55 6.45 -0.14
N LYS A 235 -0.42 6.22 0.75
CA LYS A 235 -0.15 5.87 2.16
C LYS A 235 0.56 4.53 2.28
N GLY A 236 0.15 3.55 1.49
CA GLY A 236 0.75 2.23 1.46
C GLY A 236 2.23 2.28 1.08
N TRP A 237 2.57 2.91 -0.04
CA TRP A 237 3.97 3.05 -0.44
C TRP A 237 4.80 3.91 0.52
N GLN A 238 4.20 4.95 1.12
CA GLN A 238 4.86 5.71 2.18
C GLN A 238 5.24 4.82 3.36
N ALA A 239 4.29 4.05 3.89
CA ALA A 239 4.52 3.16 5.02
C ALA A 239 5.52 2.06 4.68
N ILE A 240 5.40 1.44 3.51
CA ILE A 240 6.35 0.42 3.02
C ILE A 240 7.77 0.98 2.97
N ALA A 241 7.97 2.19 2.45
CA ALA A 241 9.29 2.81 2.37
C ALA A 241 9.90 3.06 3.76
N VAL A 242 9.09 3.48 4.74
CA VAL A 242 9.54 3.63 6.15
C VAL A 242 9.96 2.28 6.73
N LEU A 243 9.11 1.26 6.59
CA LEU A 243 9.37 -0.07 7.14
C LEU A 243 10.57 -0.77 6.48
N GLU A 244 10.73 -0.60 5.16
CA GLU A 244 11.89 -1.08 4.40
C GLU A 244 13.20 -0.44 4.90
N GLY A 245 13.17 0.88 5.17
CA GLY A 245 14.30 1.59 5.76
C GLY A 245 14.66 1.06 7.14
N ALA A 246 13.66 0.91 8.02
CA ALA A 246 13.87 0.35 9.36
C ALA A 246 14.38 -1.10 9.33
N ARG A 247 13.86 -1.92 8.41
CA ARG A 247 14.34 -3.30 8.22
C ARG A 247 15.81 -3.30 7.79
N ALA A 248 16.20 -2.44 6.85
CA ALA A 248 17.59 -2.33 6.40
C ALA A 248 18.54 -1.89 7.52
N GLU A 249 18.11 -0.95 8.37
CA GLU A 249 18.87 -0.55 9.56
C GLU A 249 19.05 -1.73 10.53
N LEU A 250 17.99 -2.49 10.83
CA LEU A 250 18.08 -3.65 11.72
C LEU A 250 18.99 -4.75 11.17
N VAL A 251 18.87 -5.07 9.88
CA VAL A 251 19.76 -6.03 9.20
C VAL A 251 21.21 -5.58 9.30
N CYS A 252 21.49 -4.31 9.04
CA CYS A 252 22.85 -3.76 9.18
C CYS A 252 23.37 -3.89 10.62
N LYS A 253 22.54 -3.59 11.63
CA LYS A 253 22.91 -3.72 13.04
C LYS A 253 23.20 -5.18 13.42
N GLU A 254 22.39 -6.13 12.96
CA GLU A 254 22.62 -7.57 13.17
C GLU A 254 23.94 -8.04 12.51
N GLU A 255 24.21 -7.61 11.28
CA GLU A 255 25.45 -7.93 10.57
C GLU A 255 26.69 -7.30 11.21
N SER A 256 26.60 -6.04 11.63
CA SER A 256 27.70 -5.36 12.33
C SER A 256 28.03 -6.05 13.65
N ARG A 257 27.02 -6.39 14.46
CA ARG A 257 27.21 -7.19 15.69
C ARG A 257 27.87 -8.52 15.41
N LYS A 258 27.42 -9.23 14.36
CA LYS A 258 28.03 -10.51 13.95
C LYS A 258 29.50 -10.33 13.59
N LYS A 259 29.84 -9.33 12.78
CA LYS A 259 31.24 -9.01 12.40
C LYS A 259 32.09 -8.64 13.61
N ALA A 260 31.56 -7.84 14.53
CA ALA A 260 32.26 -7.49 15.77
C ALA A 260 32.54 -8.72 16.65
N CYS A 261 31.56 -9.63 16.79
CA CYS A 261 31.74 -10.91 17.46
C CYS A 261 32.80 -11.79 16.78
N GLU A 262 32.75 -11.91 15.45
CA GLU A 262 33.73 -12.67 14.68
C GLU A 262 35.15 -12.10 14.82
N ARG A 263 35.31 -10.76 14.84
CA ARG A 263 36.61 -10.11 15.09
C ARG A 263 37.12 -10.46 16.47
N LYS A 264 36.30 -10.30 17.52
CA LYS A 264 36.67 -10.65 18.90
C LYS A 264 37.06 -12.11 19.08
N GLN A 265 36.43 -13.02 18.34
CA GLN A 265 36.80 -14.44 18.34
C GLN A 265 38.14 -14.72 17.64
N LYS A 266 38.50 -13.95 16.61
CA LYS A 266 39.75 -14.11 15.85
C LYS A 266 40.94 -13.43 16.53
N GLU A 267 40.71 -12.27 17.15
CA GLU A 267 41.72 -11.37 17.73
C GLU A 267 41.54 -11.25 19.26
N THR A 268 41.30 -12.38 19.92
CA THR A 268 40.88 -12.38 21.34
C THR A 268 41.94 -11.79 22.26
N VAL A 269 43.22 -12.06 22.03
CA VAL A 269 44.30 -11.54 22.88
C VAL A 269 44.40 -10.03 22.75
N GLU A 270 44.36 -9.52 21.52
CA GLU A 270 44.43 -8.10 21.19
C GLU A 270 43.23 -7.32 21.76
N GLU A 271 42.02 -7.87 21.64
CA GLU A 271 40.82 -7.27 22.23
C GLU A 271 40.85 -7.29 23.77
N VAL A 272 41.41 -8.33 24.39
CA VAL A 272 41.64 -8.37 25.86
C VAL A 272 42.68 -7.34 26.27
N MET A 273 43.78 -7.19 25.53
CA MET A 273 44.81 -6.19 25.83
C MET A 273 44.28 -4.76 25.64
N ALA A 274 43.43 -4.52 24.63
CA ALA A 274 42.76 -3.23 24.44
C ALA A 274 41.82 -2.88 25.60
N GLU A 275 41.01 -3.86 26.06
CA GLU A 275 40.12 -3.67 27.20
C GLU A 275 40.90 -3.52 28.52
N TYR A 276 41.99 -4.25 28.71
CA TYR A 276 42.91 -4.08 29.84
C TYR A 276 43.49 -2.67 29.87
N ALA A 277 44.01 -2.16 28.75
CA ALA A 277 44.53 -0.79 28.67
C ALA A 277 43.45 0.27 28.98
N ARG A 278 42.18 -0.01 28.62
CA ARG A 278 41.04 0.85 28.93
C ARG A 278 40.66 0.84 30.42
N LEU A 279 40.70 -0.32 31.07
CA LEU A 279 40.35 -0.50 32.49
C LEU A 279 41.49 -0.14 33.44
N CYS A 280 42.73 -0.37 33.02
CA CYS A 280 43.97 -0.08 33.72
C CYS A 280 44.79 0.94 32.94
N PRO A 281 44.30 2.19 32.78
CA PRO A 281 45.11 3.24 32.16
C PRO A 281 46.41 3.37 32.97
N PRO A 282 47.57 3.54 32.33
CA PRO A 282 48.82 3.75 33.05
C PRO A 282 48.60 4.90 34.02
N CYS A 283 48.87 4.66 35.31
CA CYS A 283 48.78 5.69 36.34
C CYS A 283 49.49 6.92 35.79
N ALA A 284 48.76 8.03 35.60
CA ALA A 284 49.40 9.30 35.28
C ALA A 284 50.45 9.48 36.35
N ALA A 285 51.72 9.52 35.94
CA ALA A 285 52.82 9.81 36.85
C ALA A 285 52.41 11.08 37.60
N HIS A 286 52.17 10.96 38.90
CA HIS A 286 52.15 12.13 39.75
C HIS A 286 53.50 12.81 39.53
N PRO A 287 53.53 14.05 39.01
CA PRO A 287 54.78 14.72 38.78
C PRO A 287 55.20 15.34 40.10
N ASP A 288 55.67 14.56 41.07
CA ASP A 288 56.26 15.12 42.28
C ASP A 288 57.28 14.14 42.90
N GLU A 289 58.42 14.73 43.24
CA GLU A 289 59.41 14.25 44.22
C GLU A 289 60.57 13.37 43.71
N ALA A 290 61.60 14.09 43.25
CA ALA A 290 63.01 13.97 43.62
C ALA A 290 63.57 12.58 43.95
N GLU A 291 64.49 12.17 43.08
CA GLU A 291 65.57 11.23 43.33
C GLU A 291 66.26 11.52 44.69
N GLU A 292 66.20 10.57 45.62
CA GLU A 292 67.27 10.41 46.62
C GLU A 292 68.19 9.29 46.11
N GLU A 293 69.40 9.70 45.72
CA GLU A 293 70.52 8.87 45.33
C GLU A 293 70.95 7.96 46.49
N ASP A 294 71.26 6.70 46.17
CA ASP A 294 72.00 5.79 47.05
C ASP A 294 73.36 5.49 46.39
N PRO A 295 74.47 6.16 46.78
CA PRO A 295 75.79 5.86 46.25
C PRO A 295 76.65 5.24 47.35
N ASP A 296 76.66 3.91 47.44
CA ASP A 296 77.77 3.16 48.04
C ASP A 296 78.07 1.92 47.18
N GLU A 297 78.45 2.17 45.93
CA GLU A 297 79.36 1.31 45.17
C GLU A 297 80.65 2.10 44.96
N ASP A 298 81.69 1.84 45.75
CA ASP A 298 82.90 1.26 45.17
C ASP A 298 84.03 1.03 46.19
N ARG A 299 84.70 -0.13 45.97
CA ARG A 299 86.17 -0.33 46.00
C ARG A 299 86.74 -1.10 47.20
N ALA A 300 87.11 -2.35 46.95
CA ALA A 300 88.50 -2.73 46.65
C ALA A 300 88.76 -4.23 46.85
N ALA A 301 89.48 -4.81 45.89
CA ALA A 301 90.06 -6.14 45.94
C ALA A 301 91.24 -6.24 46.94
N ASP A 302 91.44 -7.48 47.40
CA ASP A 302 92.68 -8.16 47.84
C ASP A 302 93.50 -7.64 49.03
N ALA A 303 93.69 -8.50 50.04
CA ALA A 303 95.01 -8.85 50.58
C ALA A 303 94.97 -10.07 51.55
N ALA A 304 95.79 -11.08 51.22
CA ALA A 304 96.55 -12.01 52.07
C ALA A 304 95.84 -12.93 53.09
#